data_AF-A0A849PUP7-F1
#
_entry.id   AF-A0A849PUP7-F1
#
_cell.length_a   1.000
_cell.length_b   1.000
_cell.length_c   1.000
_cell.angle_alpha   90.00
_cell.angle_beta   90.00
_cell.angle_gamma   90.00
#
_symmetry.space_group_name_H-M   'P 1'
#
loop_
_entity.id
_entity.type
_entity.pdbx_description
1 polymer ?
#
loop_
_entity_poly.entity_id
_entity_poly.type
_entity_poly.pdbx_seq_one_letter_code
_entity_poly.pdbx_strand_id
1 'polypeptide(L)'
;MKIKTESSTKKKTDLLCGFVLENSNKVLGLGKFDAKTSSAINQSLKDMQGKFGKLNIIPVPGKKHAQRMLLAGLGRKENLTKDTIRLVSGKIAQKARELKLEEFS
;
A
#
# COMPACT_ATOMS: atom_id res chain seq x y z
N MET A 1 5.40 -18.04 5.68
CA MET A 1 5.71 -16.65 5.28
C MET A 1 7.09 -16.30 5.80
N LYS A 2 8.04 -15.93 4.93
CA LYS A 2 9.38 -15.47 5.37
C LYS A 2 9.30 -13.95 5.61
N ILE A 3 9.52 -13.51 6.85
CA ILE A 3 9.58 -12.09 7.19
C ILE A 3 11.05 -11.66 7.10
N LYS A 4 11.31 -10.62 6.32
CA LYS A 4 12.63 -9.99 6.21
C LYS A 4 12.47 -8.48 6.39
N THR A 5 13.36 -7.88 7.16
CA THR A 5 13.42 -6.43 7.32
C THR A 5 14.38 -5.86 6.28
N GLU A 6 13.84 -5.16 5.28
CA GLU A 6 14.62 -4.57 4.18
C GLU A 6 14.09 -3.17 3.85
N SER A 7 14.92 -2.32 3.26
CA SER A 7 14.48 -0.99 2.80
C SER A 7 13.60 -1.12 1.56
N SER A 8 12.46 -0.41 1.56
CA SER A 8 11.49 -0.38 0.44
C SER A 8 12.06 0.10 -0.90
N THR A 9 13.24 0.73 -0.90
CA THR A 9 13.93 1.22 -2.10
C THR A 9 14.84 0.21 -2.78
N LYS A 10 15.12 -0.95 -2.15
CA LYS A 10 16.09 -1.93 -2.66
C LYS A 10 15.46 -3.24 -3.13
N LYS A 11 14.29 -3.60 -2.62
CA LYS A 11 13.64 -4.88 -2.95
C LYS A 11 12.91 -4.80 -4.29
N LYS A 12 13.18 -5.77 -5.17
CA LYS A 12 12.35 -6.04 -6.36
C LYS A 12 11.10 -6.81 -5.92
N THR A 13 9.92 -6.24 -6.17
CA THR A 13 8.62 -6.84 -5.81
C THR A 13 7.55 -6.45 -6.82
N ASP A 14 6.57 -7.32 -7.01
CA ASP A 14 5.43 -7.07 -7.88
C ASP A 14 4.42 -6.09 -7.24
N LEU A 15 4.40 -6.03 -5.90
CA LEU A 15 3.45 -5.21 -5.15
C LEU A 15 4.06 -4.63 -3.88
N LEU A 16 4.16 -3.30 -3.84
CA LEU A 16 4.56 -2.55 -2.65
C LEU A 16 3.32 -2.03 -1.91
N CYS A 17 3.13 -2.39 -0.64
CA CYS A 17 1.95 -2.00 0.13
C CYS A 17 2.24 -0.85 1.12
N GLY A 18 1.34 0.12 1.20
CA GLY A 18 1.36 1.21 2.17
C GLY A 18 -0.01 1.42 2.82
N PHE A 19 0.00 1.95 4.04
CA PHE A 19 -1.23 2.19 4.80
C PHE A 19 -1.55 3.67 4.93
N VAL A 20 -2.84 4.01 4.97
CA VAL A 20 -3.30 5.40 5.01
C VAL A 20 -4.37 5.55 6.10
N LEU A 21 -4.22 6.54 6.97
CA LEU A 21 -5.24 6.90 7.96
C LEU A 21 -6.21 7.93 7.36
N GLU A 22 -7.44 7.94 7.86
CA GLU A 22 -8.45 8.91 7.49
C GLU A 22 -7.95 10.34 7.76
N ASN A 23 -8.20 11.26 6.81
CA ASN A 23 -7.74 12.64 6.85
C ASN A 23 -6.21 12.83 6.97
N SER A 24 -5.41 11.78 6.68
CA SER A 24 -3.96 11.86 6.67
C SER A 24 -3.42 12.00 5.26
N ASN A 25 -2.49 12.95 5.09
CA ASN A 25 -1.73 13.12 3.84
C ASN A 25 -0.45 12.27 3.84
N LYS A 26 -0.29 11.35 4.80
CA LYS A 26 0.91 10.53 4.94
C LYS A 26 0.57 9.07 4.70
N VAL A 27 1.43 8.41 3.93
CA VAL A 27 1.42 6.95 3.81
C VAL A 27 2.38 6.36 4.84
N LEU A 28 1.88 5.44 5.64
CA LEU A 28 2.64 4.66 6.60
C LEU A 28 3.27 3.43 5.91
N GLY A 29 4.48 3.07 6.35
CA GLY A 29 5.20 1.90 5.86
C GLY A 29 6.00 2.13 4.56
N LEU A 30 5.88 3.31 3.95
CA LEU A 30 6.59 3.67 2.73
C LEU A 30 7.62 4.78 2.96
N GLY A 31 8.73 4.71 2.22
CA GLY A 31 9.79 5.72 2.25
C GLY A 31 9.49 6.91 1.32
N LYS A 32 10.49 7.74 1.08
CA LYS A 32 10.39 8.84 0.11
C LYS A 32 10.33 8.28 -1.31
N PHE A 33 9.47 8.84 -2.14
CA PHE A 33 9.36 8.52 -3.56
C PHE A 33 9.77 9.72 -4.43
N ASP A 34 10.07 9.45 -5.70
CA ASP A 34 10.24 10.46 -6.73
C ASP A 34 8.97 11.32 -6.90
N ALA A 35 9.13 12.49 -7.53
CA ALA A 35 8.05 13.46 -7.69
C ALA A 35 6.83 12.90 -8.47
N LYS A 36 7.07 12.09 -9.51
CA LYS A 36 5.99 11.51 -10.33
C LYS A 36 5.13 10.54 -9.53
N THR A 37 5.78 9.59 -8.84
CA THR A 37 5.07 8.65 -7.96
C THR A 37 4.37 9.37 -6.81
N SER A 38 5.01 10.39 -6.23
CA SER A 38 4.43 11.18 -5.13
C SER A 38 3.15 11.91 -5.56
N SER A 39 3.11 12.43 -6.79
CA SER A 39 1.89 13.04 -7.35
C SER A 39 0.75 12.03 -7.47
N ALA A 40 1.03 10.84 -8.02
CA ALA A 40 0.03 9.77 -8.13
C ALA A 40 -0.46 9.28 -6.75
N ILE A 41 0.43 9.22 -5.76
CA ILE A 41 0.08 8.93 -4.37
C ILE A 41 -0.87 9.99 -3.82
N ASN A 42 -0.53 11.27 -3.96
CA ASN A 42 -1.36 12.35 -3.46
C ASN A 42 -2.76 12.36 -4.09
N GLN A 43 -2.86 12.05 -5.38
CA GLN A 43 -4.15 11.90 -6.05
C GLN A 43 -4.95 10.73 -5.44
N SER A 44 -4.32 9.57 -5.31
CA SER A 44 -4.92 8.39 -4.70
C SER A 44 -5.37 8.62 -3.26
N LEU A 45 -4.59 9.37 -2.47
CA LEU A 45 -4.94 9.77 -1.10
C LEU A 45 -6.22 10.60 -1.06
N LYS A 46 -6.39 11.55 -1.99
CA LYS A 46 -7.61 12.36 -2.11
C LYS A 46 -8.82 11.52 -2.50
N ASP A 47 -8.65 10.56 -3.40
CA ASP A 47 -9.74 9.69 -3.88
C ASP A 47 -10.18 8.66 -2.83
N MET A 48 -9.22 8.13 -2.05
CA MET A 48 -9.50 7.10 -1.05
C MET A 48 -9.86 7.67 0.33
N GLN A 49 -9.38 8.87 0.67
CA GLN A 49 -9.56 9.56 1.95
C GLN A 49 -9.20 8.73 3.19
N GLY A 50 -8.37 7.69 3.02
CA GLY A 50 -8.00 6.76 4.09
C GLY A 50 -9.14 5.90 4.63
N LYS A 51 -10.30 5.82 3.93
CA LYS A 51 -11.47 5.06 4.39
C LYS A 51 -11.14 3.59 4.65
N PHE A 52 -11.65 3.06 5.76
CA PHE A 52 -11.34 1.70 6.21
C PHE A 52 -11.61 0.64 5.14
N GLY A 53 -10.59 -0.17 4.85
CA GLY A 53 -10.67 -1.29 3.92
C GLY A 53 -10.78 -0.92 2.44
N LYS A 54 -10.70 0.38 2.09
CA LYS A 54 -10.59 0.82 0.70
C LYS A 54 -9.16 0.58 0.22
N LEU A 55 -9.02 -0.09 -0.92
CA LEU A 55 -7.74 -0.36 -1.55
C LEU A 55 -7.64 0.46 -2.83
N ASN A 56 -6.48 1.06 -3.10
CA ASN A 56 -6.20 1.68 -4.37
C ASN A 56 -4.85 1.20 -4.92
N ILE A 57 -4.80 0.90 -6.22
CA ILE A 57 -3.60 0.37 -6.87
C ILE A 57 -3.06 1.43 -7.82
N ILE A 58 -1.83 1.84 -7.60
CA ILE A 58 -1.11 2.82 -8.41
C ILE A 58 -0.08 2.04 -9.23
N PRO A 59 -0.17 2.04 -10.57
CA PRO A 59 0.90 1.52 -11.40
C PRO A 59 2.11 2.45 -11.26
N VAL A 60 3.30 1.88 -11.11
CA VAL A 60 4.54 2.66 -10.97
C VAL A 60 5.47 2.34 -12.15
N PRO A 61 5.14 2.82 -13.36
CA PRO A 61 5.91 2.51 -14.56
C PRO A 61 7.33 3.06 -14.44
N GLY A 62 8.32 2.23 -14.79
CA GLY A 62 9.73 2.63 -14.86
C GLY A 62 10.53 2.49 -13.56
N LYS A 63 9.95 2.03 -12.45
CA LYS A 63 10.75 1.68 -11.26
C LYS A 63 11.38 0.29 -11.39
N LYS A 64 12.70 0.22 -11.17
CA LYS A 64 13.46 -1.05 -11.14
C LYS A 64 13.07 -2.00 -9.99
N HIS A 65 12.33 -1.51 -8.99
CA HIS A 65 12.12 -2.19 -7.71
C HIS A 65 10.65 -2.53 -7.39
N ALA A 66 9.67 -1.71 -7.77
CA ALA A 66 8.26 -2.05 -7.55
C ALA A 66 7.45 -1.75 -8.80
N GLN A 67 6.70 -2.74 -9.31
CA GLN A 67 5.87 -2.55 -10.50
C GLN A 67 4.55 -1.84 -10.17
N ARG A 68 3.96 -2.18 -9.02
CA ARG A 68 2.68 -1.64 -8.55
C ARG A 68 2.77 -1.28 -7.08
N MET A 69 2.00 -0.28 -6.68
CA MET A 69 1.88 0.11 -5.30
C MET A 69 0.42 0.07 -4.85
N LEU A 70 0.15 -0.57 -3.73
CA LEU A 70 -1.19 -0.69 -3.16
C LEU A 70 -1.28 0.16 -1.89
N LEU A 71 -2.23 1.08 -1.89
CA LEU A 71 -2.58 1.89 -0.71
C LEU A 71 -3.82 1.32 -0.06
N ALA A 72 -3.73 1.04 1.24
CA ALA A 72 -4.82 0.48 2.03
C ALA A 72 -5.26 1.45 3.13
N GLY A 73 -6.56 1.79 3.15
CA GLY A 73 -7.13 2.66 4.15
C GLY A 73 -7.37 1.92 5.47
N LEU A 74 -6.83 2.48 6.56
CA LEU A 74 -7.00 1.99 7.93
C LEU A 74 -8.19 2.64 8.65
N GLY A 75 -8.80 3.68 8.06
CA GLY A 75 -9.85 4.47 8.72
C GLY A 75 -9.28 5.43 9.76
N ARG A 76 -10.13 5.83 10.70
CA ARG A 76 -9.77 6.77 11.76
C ARG A 76 -8.74 6.18 12.71
N LYS A 77 -7.81 7.02 13.14
CA LYS A 77 -6.74 6.63 14.07
C LYS A 77 -7.28 6.12 15.41
N GLU A 78 -8.40 6.68 15.89
CA GLU A 78 -9.07 6.27 17.14
C GLU A 78 -9.59 4.83 17.10
N ASN A 79 -9.92 4.32 15.91
CA ASN A 79 -10.46 2.97 15.71
C ASN A 79 -9.39 1.95 15.31
N LEU A 80 -8.11 2.34 15.31
CA LEU A 80 -7.01 1.46 14.90
C LEU A 80 -6.74 0.42 15.97
N THR A 81 -7.09 -0.83 15.68
CA THR A 81 -6.83 -2.00 16.54
C THR A 81 -6.04 -3.08 15.80
N LYS A 82 -5.55 -4.09 16.52
CA LYS A 82 -4.92 -5.27 15.90
C LYS A 82 -5.86 -5.94 14.90
N ASP A 83 -7.16 -5.99 15.20
CA ASP A 83 -8.16 -6.56 14.31
C ASP A 83 -8.36 -5.74 13.03
N THR A 84 -8.33 -4.41 13.11
CA THR A 84 -8.39 -3.59 11.89
C THR A 84 -7.20 -3.85 10.96
N ILE A 85 -5.99 -3.99 11.52
CA ILE A 85 -4.79 -4.30 10.73
C ILE A 85 -4.91 -5.70 10.13
N ARG A 86 -5.38 -6.69 10.91
CA ARG A 86 -5.63 -8.07 10.46
C ARG A 86 -6.61 -8.12 9.30
N LEU A 87 -7.75 -7.43 9.42
CA LEU A 87 -8.79 -7.38 8.38
C LEU A 87 -8.29 -6.73 7.09
N VAL A 88 -7.61 -5.58 7.20
CA VAL A 88 -7.06 -4.88 6.03
C VAL A 88 -5.96 -5.72 5.37
N SER A 89 -5.09 -6.36 6.15
CA SER A 89 -4.05 -7.26 5.63
C SER A 89 -4.65 -8.45 4.89
N GLY A 90 -5.74 -9.03 5.39
CA GLY A 90 -6.50 -10.08 4.70
C GLY A 90 -7.04 -9.61 3.35
N LYS A 91 -7.61 -8.39 3.28
CA LYS A 91 -8.05 -7.79 2.00
C LYS A 91 -6.91 -7.56 1.03
N ILE A 92 -5.74 -7.11 1.51
CA ILE A 92 -4.55 -6.94 0.67
C ILE A 92 -4.11 -8.29 0.08
N ALA A 93 -4.05 -9.34 0.91
CA ALA A 93 -3.67 -10.68 0.46
C ALA A 93 -4.65 -11.24 -0.58
N GLN A 94 -5.96 -11.07 -0.36
CA GLN A 94 -6.99 -11.43 -1.36
C GLN A 94 -6.77 -10.65 -2.66
N LYS A 95 -6.51 -9.35 -2.57
CA LYS A 95 -6.29 -8.51 -3.76
C LYS A 95 -5.03 -8.91 -4.52
N ALA A 96 -3.93 -9.24 -3.83
CA ALA A 96 -2.71 -9.73 -4.45
C ALA A 96 -2.95 -11.03 -5.24
N ARG A 97 -3.77 -11.94 -4.69
CA ARG A 97 -4.17 -13.17 -5.37
C ARG A 97 -5.06 -12.91 -6.60
N GLU A 98 -6.02 -11.98 -6.50
CA GLU A 98 -6.86 -11.56 -7.64
C GLU A 98 -6.02 -11.00 -8.80
N LEU A 99 -4.94 -10.30 -8.48
CA LEU A 99 -4.02 -9.73 -9.47
C LEU A 99 -3.10 -10.77 -10.12
N LYS A 100 -3.16 -12.04 -9.69
CA LYS A 100 -2.34 -13.16 -10.21
C LYS A 100 -0.83 -12.82 -10.25
N LEU A 101 -0.34 -12.19 -9.18
CA LEU A 101 1.06 -11.83 -9.06
C LEU A 101 1.89 -13.09 -8.76
N GLU A 102 2.89 -13.37 -9.60
CA GLU A 102 3.72 -14.58 -9.49
C GLU A 102 4.49 -14.63 -8.17
N GLU A 103 4.91 -13.48 -7.61
CA GLU A 103 5.59 -13.43 -6.31
C GLU A 103 4.73 -13.97 -5.14
N PHE A 104 3.40 -13.93 -5.26
CA PHE A 104 2.47 -14.24 -4.17
C PHE A 104 1.49 -15.38 -4.47
N SER A 105 1.68 -16.07 -5.61
CA SER A 105 0.85 -17.21 -6.05
C SER A 105 1.33 -18.53 -5.45
#